data_AF-A0A962Y2V9-F1
#
_entry.id   AF-A0A962Y2V9-F1
#
_cell.length_a   1.000
_cell.length_b   1.000
_cell.length_c   1.000
_cell.angle_alpha   90.00
_cell.angle_beta   90.00
_cell.angle_gamma   90.00
#
_symmetry.space_group_name_H-M   'P 1'
#
loop_
_entity.id
_entity.type
_entity.pdbx_description
1 polymer ?
#
loop_
_entity_poly.entity_id
_entity_poly.type
_entity_poly.pdbx_seq_one_letter_code
_entity_poly.pdbx_strand_id
1 'polypeptide(L)'
;MLDDATKVDLVGAVRYTKLATDTVVRIASVPVIVFPGGATSAEGSDSWVDAVVGARALYPDSGSLVLLGYSDVGGSDLTCELIGGVNWNFSKGCTAIFGYR
;
A
#
# COMPACT_ATOMS: atom_id res chain seq x y z
N MET A 1 23.67 5.10 8.91
CA MET A 1 22.96 6.13 9.69
C MET A 1 21.76 6.52 8.86
N LEU A 2 20.54 6.27 9.32
CA LEU A 2 19.34 6.82 8.65
C LEU A 2 19.35 8.33 8.90
N ASP A 3 19.17 9.12 7.84
CA ASP A 3 18.92 10.55 7.96
C ASP A 3 17.63 10.76 8.78
N ASP A 4 17.60 11.79 9.65
CA ASP A 4 16.51 12.04 10.62
C ASP A 4 15.15 12.28 9.94
N ALA A 5 15.20 12.55 8.64
CA ALA A 5 14.04 12.73 7.79
C ALA A 5 13.37 11.42 7.34
N THR A 6 14.12 10.31 7.28
CA THR A 6 13.59 9.00 6.85
C THR A 6 12.84 8.34 7.99
N LYS A 7 11.54 8.11 7.82
CA LYS A 7 10.71 7.46 8.83
C LYS A 7 10.47 6.01 8.46
N VAL A 8 10.78 5.11 9.38
CA VAL A 8 10.47 3.69 9.26
C VAL A 8 9.57 3.28 10.40
N ASP A 9 8.46 2.64 10.08
CA ASP A 9 7.51 2.12 11.06
C ASP A 9 7.05 0.70 10.72
N LEU A 10 6.53 0.02 11.74
CA LEU A 10 6.00 -1.32 11.66
C LEU A 10 4.48 -1.24 11.81
N VAL A 11 3.77 -1.89 10.88
CA VAL A 11 2.33 -1.75 10.73
C VAL A 11 1.68 -3.12 10.88
N GLY A 12 0.78 -3.25 11.85
CA GLY A 12 -0.20 -4.33 11.88
C GLY A 12 -1.48 -3.86 11.22
N ALA A 13 -2.04 -4.62 10.29
CA ALA A 13 -3.26 -4.26 9.59
C ALA A 13 -4.21 -5.46 9.39
N VAL A 14 -5.49 -5.14 9.21
CA VAL A 14 -6.49 -6.07 8.69
C VAL A 14 -6.79 -5.65 7.25
N ARG A 15 -6.68 -6.60 6.31
CA ARG A 15 -6.90 -6.41 4.88
C ARG A 15 -8.15 -7.15 4.45
N TYR A 16 -9.11 -6.44 3.86
CA TYR A 16 -10.24 -7.07 3.17
C TYR A 16 -10.02 -6.97 1.66
N THR A 17 -10.08 -8.11 0.98
CA THR A 17 -9.96 -8.20 -0.48
C THR A 17 -11.23 -8.78 -1.05
N LYS A 18 -11.75 -8.14 -2.10
CA LYS A 18 -12.85 -8.67 -2.90
C LYS A 18 -12.46 -8.69 -4.37
N LEU A 19 -12.52 -9.88 -4.97
CA LEU A 19 -12.42 -10.10 -6.41
C LEU A 19 -13.83 -10.17 -6.99
N ALA A 20 -14.13 -9.26 -7.92
CA ALA A 20 -15.34 -9.34 -8.74
C ALA A 20 -14.94 -9.70 -10.17
N THR A 21 -15.73 -10.56 -10.80
CA THR A 21 -15.54 -11.09 -12.16
C THR A 21 -15.42 -10.00 -13.25
N ASP A 22 -15.77 -8.75 -12.93
CA ASP A 22 -15.46 -7.56 -13.71
C ASP A 22 -14.35 -6.72 -13.03
N THR A 23 -13.09 -7.15 -13.20
CA THR A 23 -11.83 -6.37 -13.15
C THR A 23 -11.70 -5.25 -12.11
N VAL A 24 -12.23 -5.41 -10.89
CA VAL A 24 -12.01 -4.43 -9.82
C VAL A 24 -11.60 -5.15 -8.54
N VAL A 25 -10.29 -5.15 -8.28
CA VAL A 25 -9.74 -5.52 -6.98
C VAL A 25 -9.91 -4.32 -6.05
N ARG A 26 -10.80 -4.43 -5.06
CA ARG A 26 -10.90 -3.44 -3.98
C ARG A 26 -10.24 -3.98 -2.74
N ILE A 27 -9.20 -3.29 -2.28
CA ILE A 27 -8.55 -3.57 -1.01
C ILE A 27 -8.72 -2.38 -0.08
N ALA A 28 -9.24 -2.67 1.11
CA ALA A 28 -9.28 -1.73 2.21
C ALA A 28 -8.38 -2.27 3.33
N SER A 29 -7.43 -1.45 3.77
CA SER A 29 -6.54 -1.72 4.90
C SER A 29 -6.74 -0.67 5.99
N VAL A 30 -6.60 -1.10 7.25
CA VAL A 30 -6.56 -0.21 8.41
C VAL A 30 -5.27 -0.52 9.17
N PRO A 31 -4.29 0.40 9.29
CA PRO A 31 -4.30 1.78 8.77
C PRO A 31 -4.26 1.85 7.23
N VAL A 32 -4.80 2.94 6.68
CA VAL A 32 -5.01 3.13 5.23
C VAL A 32 -3.68 3.20 4.48
N ILE A 33 -3.37 2.16 3.72
CA ILE A 33 -2.33 2.16 2.68
C ILE A 33 -3.04 1.78 1.38
N VAL A 34 -3.50 2.80 0.65
CA VAL A 34 -4.30 2.60 -0.56
C VAL A 34 -3.49 3.08 -1.75
N PHE A 35 -3.06 2.13 -2.58
CA PHE A 35 -2.52 2.39 -3.91
C PHE A 35 -3.35 1.63 -4.94
N PRO A 36 -3.64 2.23 -6.10
CA PRO A 36 -4.33 1.53 -7.19
C PRO A 36 -3.43 0.38 -7.69
N GLY A 37 -3.80 -0.86 -7.37
CA GLY A 37 -3.12 -2.06 -7.84
C GLY A 37 -3.64 -2.49 -9.22
N GLY A 38 -2.74 -2.99 -10.07
CA GLY A 38 -3.07 -3.55 -11.37
C GLY A 38 -3.92 -4.81 -11.24
N ALA A 39 -4.98 -4.93 -12.04
CA ALA A 39 -5.86 -6.08 -12.01
C ALA A 39 -5.18 -7.30 -12.68
N THR A 40 -5.02 -8.40 -11.94
CA THR A 40 -4.77 -9.72 -12.52
C THR A 40 -6.10 -10.48 -12.58
N SER A 41 -6.42 -11.06 -13.73
CA SER A 41 -7.63 -11.85 -13.96
C SER A 41 -7.61 -13.14 -13.15
N ALA A 42 -8.65 -13.40 -12.36
CA ALA A 42 -8.93 -14.67 -11.72
C ALA A 42 -10.40 -15.04 -11.99
N GLU A 43 -10.68 -16.31 -12.28
CA GLU A 43 -12.03 -16.81 -12.50
C GLU A 43 -12.72 -17.05 -11.15
N GLY A 44 -13.78 -16.28 -10.85
CA GLY A 44 -14.61 -16.46 -9.65
C GLY A 44 -14.79 -15.18 -8.81
N SER A 45 -15.94 -15.06 -8.13
CA SER A 45 -16.16 -14.02 -7.12
C SER A 45 -15.69 -14.54 -5.76
N ASP A 46 -14.56 -14.05 -5.26
CA ASP A 46 -14.02 -14.45 -3.97
C ASP A 46 -13.76 -13.24 -3.07
N SER A 47 -13.91 -13.43 -1.77
CA SER A 47 -13.63 -12.39 -0.77
C SER A 47 -13.08 -12.98 0.50
N TRP A 48 -12.02 -12.36 1.02
CA TRP A 48 -11.36 -12.83 2.23
C TRP A 48 -10.85 -11.67 3.07
N VAL A 49 -10.56 -11.99 4.34
CA VAL A 49 -10.01 -11.07 5.34
C VAL A 49 -8.70 -11.65 5.84
N ASP A 50 -7.61 -10.89 5.73
CA ASP A 50 -6.30 -11.26 6.23
C ASP A 50 -5.86 -10.34 7.37
N ALA A 51 -5.20 -10.91 8.38
CA ALA A 51 -4.33 -10.15 9.26
C ALA A 51 -2.92 -10.13 8.65
N VAL A 52 -2.31 -8.95 8.58
CA VAL A 52 -0.97 -8.75 8.01
C VAL A 52 -0.08 -7.95 8.95
N VAL A 53 1.21 -8.21 8.86
CA VAL A 53 2.26 -7.40 9.49
C VAL A 53 3.23 -6.94 8.41
N GLY A 54 3.53 -5.65 8.42
CA GLY A 54 4.37 -5.03 7.41
C GLY A 54 5.31 -3.99 7.97
N ALA A 55 6.23 -3.56 7.11
CA ALA A 55 7.14 -2.46 7.36
C ALA A 55 6.88 -1.37 6.32
N ARG A 56 6.94 -0.12 6.75
CA ARG A 56 6.81 1.04 5.87
C ARG A 56 8.01 1.96 6.04
N ALA A 57 8.49 2.47 4.93
CA ALA A 57 9.52 3.49 4.85
C ALA A 57 8.98 4.71 4.11
N LEU A 58 9.20 5.89 4.68
CA LEU A 58 8.91 7.18 4.08
C LEU A 58 10.22 7.96 3.97
N TYR A 59 10.64 8.27 2.75
CA TYR A 59 11.84 9.02 2.47
C TYR A 59 11.49 10.35 1.82
N PRO A 60 11.67 11.49 2.53
CA PRO A 60 11.48 12.81 1.95
C PRO A 60 12.68 13.17 1.07
N ASP A 61 12.57 12.95 -0.23
CA ASP A 61 13.63 13.24 -1.21
C ASP A 61 13.79 14.76 -1.42
N SER A 62 12.68 15.50 -1.40
CA SER A 62 12.68 16.96 -1.41
C SER A 62 11.53 17.50 -0.58
N GLY A 63 11.54 18.80 -0.25
CA GLY A 63 10.47 19.43 0.55
C GLY A 63 9.06 19.28 -0.03
N SER A 64 8.93 18.86 -1.30
CA SER A 64 7.65 18.58 -1.96
C SER A 64 7.43 17.11 -2.33
N LEU A 65 8.43 16.24 -2.27
CA LEU A 65 8.35 14.85 -2.74
C LEU A 65 8.73 13.86 -1.64
N VAL A 66 7.84 12.89 -1.38
CA VAL A 66 8.05 11.81 -0.42
C VAL A 66 7.93 10.47 -1.14
N LEU A 67 9.01 9.68 -1.12
CA LEU A 67 8.99 8.29 -1.56
C LEU A 67 8.40 7.42 -0.45
N LEU A 68 7.55 6.49 -0.85
CA LEU A 68 6.93 5.50 0.03
C LEU A 68 7.31 4.10 -0.44
N GLY A 69 7.83 3.30 0.48
CA GLY A 69 7.98 1.86 0.32
C GLY A 69 7.21 1.15 1.43
N TYR A 70 6.50 0.10 1.09
CA TYR A 70 5.81 -0.75 2.06
C TYR A 70 5.84 -2.20 1.63
N SER A 71 6.04 -3.11 2.57
CA SER A 71 5.92 -4.54 2.33
C SER A 71 5.23 -5.21 3.51
N ASP A 72 4.38 -6.19 3.24
CA ASP A 72 3.76 -7.00 4.29
C ASP A 72 3.76 -8.49 4.00
N VAL A 73 3.51 -9.24 5.07
CA VAL A 73 3.26 -10.67 5.05
C VAL A 73 2.02 -10.98 5.90
N GLY A 74 1.19 -11.91 5.46
CA GLY A 74 0.06 -12.41 6.25
C GLY A 74 -1.00 -13.13 5.43
N GLY A 75 -2.13 -13.44 6.08
CA GLY A 75 -3.20 -14.25 5.50
C GLY A 75 -3.04 -15.76 5.70
N SER A 76 -4.12 -16.50 5.47
CA SER A 76 -4.19 -17.96 5.73
C SER A 76 -3.23 -18.77 4.86
N ASP A 77 -3.01 -18.34 3.62
CA ASP A 77 -2.13 -19.01 2.64
C ASP A 77 -0.76 -18.32 2.49
N LEU A 78 -0.37 -17.49 3.46
CA LEU A 78 0.87 -16.71 3.47
C LEU A 78 1.07 -15.89 2.18
N THR A 79 0.43 -14.73 2.12
CA THR A 79 0.58 -13.75 1.05
C THR A 79 1.63 -12.72 1.41
N CYS A 80 2.45 -12.32 0.44
CA CYS A 80 3.37 -11.19 0.56
C CYS A 80 2.95 -10.10 -0.42
N GLU A 81 2.82 -8.85 0.05
CA GLU A 81 2.57 -7.70 -0.81
C GLU A 81 3.74 -6.70 -0.73
N LEU A 82 4.03 -6.06 -1.87
CA LEU A 82 5.01 -4.99 -1.97
C LEU A 82 4.33 -3.79 -2.63
N ILE A 83 4.54 -2.62 -2.06
CA ILE A 83 3.97 -1.35 -2.51
C ILE A 83 5.11 -0.34 -2.63
N GLY A 84 5.16 0.34 -3.77
CA GLY A 84 6.05 1.47 -4.01
C GLY A 84 5.25 2.68 -4.48
N GLY A 85 5.56 3.87 -3.98
CA GLY A 85 4.84 5.08 -4.35
C GLY A 85 5.62 6.37 -4.14
N VAL A 86 5.04 7.44 -4.66
CA VAL A 86 5.54 8.81 -4.59
C VAL A 86 4.37 9.73 -4.27
N ASN A 87 4.53 10.52 -3.22
CA ASN A 87 3.63 11.59 -2.85
C ASN A 87 4.26 12.92 -3.27
N TRP A 88 3.63 13.63 -4.19
CA TRP A 88 4.09 14.95 -4.66
C TRP A 88 3.13 16.06 -4.22
N ASN A 89 3.60 16.90 -3.31
CA ASN A 89 2.91 18.11 -2.84
C ASN A 89 3.21 19.27 -3.79
N PHE A 90 2.44 19.38 -4.87
CA PHE A 90 2.65 20.42 -5.90
C PHE A 90 2.02 21.77 -5.54
N SER A 91 1.13 21.82 -4.54
CA SER A 91 0.52 23.07 -4.05
C SER A 91 0.06 22.93 -2.59
N LYS A 92 -0.19 24.07 -1.92
CA LYS A 92 -0.69 24.07 -0.54
C LYS A 92 -2.05 23.37 -0.48
N GLY A 93 -2.07 22.19 0.15
CA GLY A 93 -3.27 21.37 0.32
C GLY A 93 -3.57 20.40 -0.83
N CYS A 94 -2.73 20.34 -1.87
CA CYS A 94 -2.89 19.40 -2.97
C CYS A 94 -1.69 18.45 -3.07
N THR A 95 -1.97 17.16 -2.91
CA THR A 95 -0.98 16.08 -3.04
C THR A 95 -1.40 15.14 -4.15
N ALA A 96 -0.54 14.94 -5.14
CA ALA A 96 -0.67 13.87 -6.11
C ALA A 96 0.02 12.62 -5.55
N ILE A 97 -0.65 11.48 -5.59
CA ILE A 97 -0.13 10.21 -5.11
C ILE A 97 -0.05 9.27 -6.30
N PHE A 98 1.15 8.79 -6.59
CA PHE A 98 1.41 7.79 -7.60
C PHE A 98 1.97 6.56 -6.92
N GLY A 99 1.58 5.37 -7.36
CA GLY A 99 2.17 4.16 -6.83
C GLY A 99 1.74 2.92 -7.56
N TYR A 100 2.39 1.83 -7.20
CA TYR A 100 2.18 0.51 -7.75
C TYR A 100 2.15 -0.51 -6.60
N ARG A 101 1.33 -1.54 -6.80
CA ARG A 101 1.22 -2.72 -5.97
C ARG A 101 1.15 -3.93 -6.88
#